data_AF-A0A7S2ZP65-F1
#
_entry.id   AF-A0A7S2ZP65-F1
#
_cell.length_a   1.000
_cell.length_b   1.000
_cell.length_c   1.000
_cell.angle_alpha   90.00
_cell.angle_beta   90.00
_cell.angle_gamma   90.00
#
_symmetry.space_group_name_H-M   'P 1'
#
loop_
_entity.id
_entity.type
_entity.pdbx_description
1 polymer ?
#
loop_
_entity_poly.entity_id
_entity_poly.type
_entity_poly.pdbx_seq_one_letter_code
_entity_poly.pdbx_strand_id
1 'polypeptide(L)'
;MERKCGKCKTEEGIVWTTDGARCEDCFCVVTMHSVKTILSRNKLAMFKSRICVSSNPPSTSSAALMAVLDECLKPGPKRKASRMSFEVIVLHVRLPMELFGSGEKGKESMESLAKLYGFQFQEVQLEESIVTSLKAIRDLDDRIDLVQGAVRSSLIQKTKAMECSVLLVSPNATDLAVDVMAKTIKGRGGAIPDEVSPAMEYASVKIGRPFIELTARHVTRYSRLRKVDKYAVSTEFFNSPDSSLTRIAEKFVLQLQEMQVRDRFMLDFVETNPGQGSDLVLSVFSRPPRRRF
;
A
#
# COMPACT_ATOMS: atom_id res chain seq x y z
N MET A 1 -0.99 -31.56 -10.17
CA MET A 1 0.23 -31.28 -10.96
C MET A 1 0.90 -30.05 -10.37
N GLU A 2 2.08 -30.21 -9.78
CA GLU A 2 2.93 -29.08 -9.38
C GLU A 2 3.29 -28.27 -10.65
N ARG A 3 2.83 -27.02 -10.72
CA ARG A 3 3.10 -26.16 -11.87
C ARG A 3 4.43 -25.46 -11.64
N LYS A 4 5.40 -25.68 -12.52
CA LYS A 4 6.71 -25.00 -12.51
C LYS A 4 6.52 -23.49 -12.67
N CYS A 5 7.43 -22.71 -12.09
CA CYS A 5 7.46 -21.26 -12.22
C CYS A 5 7.56 -20.85 -13.70
N GLY A 6 6.65 -19.98 -14.16
CA GLY A 6 6.63 -19.52 -15.55
C GLY A 6 7.86 -18.71 -15.98
N LYS A 7 8.64 -18.16 -15.03
CA LYS A 7 9.83 -17.34 -15.30
C LYS A 7 11.12 -18.14 -15.31
N CYS A 8 11.46 -18.82 -14.22
CA CYS A 8 12.70 -19.61 -14.14
C CYS A 8 12.56 -21.03 -14.69
N LYS A 9 11.34 -21.58 -14.74
CA LYS A 9 11.02 -22.96 -15.18
C LYS A 9 11.72 -24.07 -14.38
N THR A 10 12.40 -23.73 -13.28
CA THR A 10 13.16 -24.67 -12.44
C THR A 10 12.41 -25.01 -11.15
N GLU A 11 11.99 -23.98 -10.42
CA GLU A 11 11.32 -24.11 -9.13
C GLU A 11 9.80 -24.24 -9.26
N GLU A 12 9.15 -24.69 -8.19
CA GLU A 12 7.70 -24.74 -8.11
C GLU A 12 7.08 -23.32 -8.06
N GLY A 13 5.99 -23.14 -8.82
CA GLY A 13 5.24 -21.90 -8.86
C GLY A 13 4.24 -21.80 -7.70
N ILE A 14 4.69 -21.26 -6.56
CA ILE A 14 3.86 -21.15 -5.34
C ILE A 14 2.93 -19.91 -5.38
N VAL A 15 3.37 -18.83 -6.04
CA VAL A 15 2.66 -17.54 -6.08
C VAL A 15 1.97 -17.34 -7.41
N TRP A 16 0.65 -17.24 -7.37
CA TRP A 16 -0.17 -16.99 -8.55
C TRP A 16 -0.29 -15.50 -8.83
N THR A 17 0.13 -15.10 -10.02
CA THR A 17 -0.03 -13.75 -10.55
C THR A 17 -0.88 -13.78 -11.82
N THR A 18 -1.26 -12.61 -12.34
CA THR A 18 -1.98 -12.50 -13.63
C THR A 18 -1.25 -13.21 -14.77
N ASP A 19 0.09 -13.22 -14.71
CA ASP A 19 0.96 -13.76 -15.75
C ASP A 19 1.34 -15.24 -15.49
N GLY A 20 0.63 -15.89 -14.56
CA GLY A 20 0.85 -17.29 -14.17
C GLY A 20 1.57 -17.49 -12.84
N ALA A 21 1.90 -18.74 -12.56
CA ALA A 21 2.53 -19.19 -11.31
C ALA A 21 4.03 -18.84 -11.26
N ARG A 22 4.51 -18.35 -10.11
CA ARG A 22 5.88 -17.92 -9.88
C ARG A 22 6.44 -18.47 -8.56
N CYS A 23 7.72 -18.82 -8.53
CA CYS A 23 8.42 -19.07 -7.27
C CYS A 23 8.60 -17.77 -6.48
N GLU A 24 8.98 -17.88 -5.20
CA GLU A 24 9.10 -16.72 -4.29
C GLU A 24 10.17 -15.71 -4.77
N ASP A 25 11.30 -16.19 -5.27
CA ASP A 25 12.37 -15.34 -5.78
C ASP A 25 11.97 -14.60 -7.06
N CYS A 26 11.37 -15.32 -8.01
CA CYS A 26 10.88 -14.69 -9.24
C CYS A 26 9.79 -13.66 -8.96
N PHE A 27 8.93 -13.92 -7.97
CA PHE A 27 7.91 -12.98 -7.51
C PHE A 27 8.54 -11.70 -6.91
N CYS A 28 9.52 -11.84 -6.01
CA CYS A 28 10.25 -10.70 -5.44
C CYS A 28 10.93 -9.86 -6.53
N VAL A 29 11.60 -10.50 -7.49
CA VAL A 29 12.27 -9.80 -8.60
C VAL A 29 11.29 -9.02 -9.47
N VAL A 30 10.11 -9.59 -9.78
CA VAL A 30 9.08 -8.89 -10.57
C VAL A 30 8.51 -7.70 -9.78
N THR A 31 8.27 -7.88 -8.49
CA THR A 31 7.80 -6.81 -7.59
C THR A 31 8.77 -5.64 -7.60
N MET A 32 10.05 -5.90 -7.35
CA MET A 32 11.09 -4.89 -7.41
C MET A 32 11.19 -4.20 -8.77
N HIS A 33 11.03 -4.96 -9.86
CA HIS A 33 11.10 -4.41 -11.22
C HIS A 33 9.97 -3.42 -11.50
N SER A 34 8.73 -3.74 -11.12
CA SER A 34 7.59 -2.81 -11.24
C SER A 34 7.86 -1.51 -10.47
N VAL A 35 8.29 -1.61 -9.21
CA VAL A 35 8.60 -0.45 -8.36
C VAL A 35 9.74 0.39 -8.94
N LYS A 36 10.85 -0.24 -9.34
CA LYS A 36 11.99 0.47 -9.98
C LYS A 36 11.59 1.15 -11.28
N THR A 37 10.67 0.55 -12.03
CA THR A 37 10.13 1.14 -13.27
C THR A 37 9.34 2.41 -12.94
N ILE A 38 8.47 2.39 -11.93
CA ILE A 38 7.73 3.59 -11.48
C ILE A 38 8.69 4.67 -10.97
N LEU A 39 9.68 4.31 -10.15
CA LEU A 39 10.65 5.27 -9.61
C LEU A 39 11.47 5.94 -10.72
N SER A 40 11.92 5.18 -11.71
CA SER A 40 12.75 5.69 -12.81
C SER A 40 11.97 6.50 -13.83
N ARG A 41 10.82 5.99 -14.31
CA ARG A 41 9.97 6.69 -15.30
C ARG A 41 9.51 8.06 -14.80
N ASN A 42 9.19 8.16 -13.52
CA ASN A 42 8.65 9.38 -12.91
C ASN A 42 9.73 10.26 -12.23
N LYS A 43 11.02 9.91 -12.37
CA LYS A 43 12.15 10.64 -11.76
C LYS A 43 11.99 10.83 -10.23
N LEU A 44 11.48 9.79 -9.55
CA LEU A 44 11.24 9.80 -8.10
C LEU A 44 12.46 9.36 -7.28
N ALA A 45 13.46 8.75 -7.93
CA ALA A 45 14.70 8.35 -7.30
C ALA A 45 15.88 8.74 -8.19
N MET A 46 16.49 9.90 -7.91
CA MET A 46 17.62 10.42 -8.66
C MET A 46 18.94 10.20 -7.91
N PHE A 47 20.05 10.29 -8.63
CA PHE A 47 21.38 10.15 -8.04
C PHE A 47 21.66 11.30 -7.06
N LYS A 48 22.13 10.97 -5.85
CA LYS A 48 22.41 11.89 -4.74
C LYS A 48 21.20 12.75 -4.28
N SER A 49 19.97 12.29 -4.53
CA SER A 49 18.78 12.99 -4.01
C SER A 49 18.40 12.51 -2.61
N ARG A 50 17.83 13.40 -1.79
CA ARG A 50 17.10 13.03 -0.58
C ARG A 50 15.64 12.72 -0.91
N ILE A 51 15.18 11.58 -0.44
CA ILE A 51 13.81 11.08 -0.65
C ILE A 51 13.19 10.88 0.72
N CYS A 52 12.06 11.53 0.93
CA CYS A 52 11.25 11.35 2.12
C CYS A 52 10.22 10.24 1.86
N VAL A 53 9.98 9.36 2.82
CA VAL A 53 9.03 8.25 2.71
C VAL A 53 8.04 8.34 3.87
N SER A 54 6.74 8.21 3.59
CA SER A 54 5.73 8.20 4.64
C SER A 54 4.58 7.25 4.35
N SER A 55 4.07 6.63 5.41
CA SER A 55 2.74 6.03 5.46
C SER A 55 2.16 6.34 6.83
N ASN A 56 1.02 7.03 6.83
CA ASN A 56 0.23 7.24 8.04
C ASN A 56 -1.18 6.73 7.75
N PRO A 57 -1.62 5.66 8.42
CA PRO A 57 -0.91 4.87 9.44
C PRO A 57 0.22 3.98 8.90
N PRO A 58 1.07 3.45 9.80
CA PRO A 58 2.00 2.37 9.49
C PRO A 58 1.23 1.13 9.01
N SER A 59 1.42 0.79 7.74
CA SER A 59 0.74 -0.29 7.05
C SER A 59 1.73 -1.34 6.53
N THR A 60 1.21 -2.48 6.09
CA THR A 60 1.97 -3.47 5.34
C THR A 60 2.61 -2.88 4.08
N SER A 61 1.97 -1.88 3.47
CA SER A 61 2.50 -1.15 2.32
C SER A 61 3.72 -0.30 2.70
N SER A 62 3.71 0.45 3.81
CA SER A 62 4.94 1.16 4.24
C SER A 62 6.10 0.21 4.47
N ALA A 63 5.83 -0.91 5.13
CA ALA A 63 6.84 -1.90 5.46
C ALA A 63 7.47 -2.50 4.19
N ALA A 64 6.63 -2.89 3.22
CA ALA A 64 7.09 -3.32 1.90
C ALA A 64 7.89 -2.23 1.19
N LEU A 65 7.44 -0.97 1.22
CA LEU A 65 8.10 0.11 0.49
C LEU A 65 9.52 0.33 1.02
N MET A 66 9.69 0.39 2.35
CA MET A 66 11.02 0.51 2.96
C MET A 66 11.92 -0.68 2.62
N ALA A 67 11.38 -1.90 2.65
CA ALA A 67 12.12 -3.10 2.25
C ALA A 67 12.57 -3.04 0.77
N VAL A 68 11.70 -2.58 -0.14
CA VAL A 68 12.07 -2.42 -1.55
C VAL A 68 13.13 -1.33 -1.73
N LEU A 69 13.04 -0.21 -1.00
CA LEU A 69 14.02 0.87 -1.10
C LEU A 69 15.40 0.42 -0.61
N ASP A 70 15.48 -0.34 0.48
CA ASP A 70 16.73 -0.95 0.96
C ASP A 70 17.35 -1.86 -0.12
N GLU A 71 16.55 -2.70 -0.77
CA GLU A 71 17.01 -3.54 -1.88
C GLU A 71 17.37 -2.75 -3.16
N CYS A 72 16.88 -1.52 -3.30
CA CYS A 72 17.32 -0.62 -4.38
C CYS A 72 18.70 -0.01 -4.09
N LEU A 73 19.05 0.19 -2.82
CA LEU A 73 20.34 0.74 -2.39
C LEU A 73 21.45 -0.31 -2.40
N LYS A 74 21.13 -1.60 -2.17
CA LYS A 74 22.10 -2.70 -2.21
C LYS A 74 22.75 -2.84 -3.60
N PRO A 75 24.09 -3.03 -3.67
CA PRO A 75 24.78 -3.28 -4.93
C PRO A 75 24.31 -4.61 -5.54
N GLY A 76 23.94 -4.59 -6.82
CA GLY A 76 23.48 -5.80 -7.51
C GLY A 76 24.65 -6.76 -7.83
N PRO A 77 24.42 -8.09 -7.88
CA PRO A 77 25.48 -9.10 -8.05
C PRO A 77 26.22 -9.03 -9.40
N LYS A 78 25.72 -8.26 -10.39
CA LYS A 78 26.30 -8.13 -11.74
C LYS A 78 26.54 -6.68 -12.18
N ARG A 79 26.43 -5.68 -11.30
CA ARG A 79 26.53 -4.25 -11.70
C ARG A 79 27.64 -3.52 -10.95
N LYS A 80 28.53 -2.87 -11.71
CA LYS A 80 29.41 -1.78 -11.22
C LYS A 80 28.51 -0.67 -10.65
N ALA A 81 28.50 -0.53 -9.32
CA ALA A 81 27.72 0.42 -8.52
C ALA A 81 26.18 0.39 -8.74
N SER A 82 25.39 0.50 -7.66
CA SER A 82 23.96 0.78 -7.80
C SER A 82 23.79 2.12 -8.54
N ARG A 83 23.03 2.16 -9.65
CA ARG A 83 22.70 3.43 -10.33
C ARG A 83 21.81 4.33 -9.46
N MET A 84 21.25 3.79 -8.38
CA MET A 84 20.42 4.50 -7.43
C MET A 84 21.22 4.72 -6.15
N SER A 85 21.73 5.94 -5.97
CA SER A 85 22.23 6.41 -4.68
C SER A 85 21.31 7.53 -4.23
N PHE A 86 20.55 7.30 -3.19
CA PHE A 86 19.69 8.30 -2.58
C PHE A 86 19.67 8.10 -1.07
N GLU A 87 19.41 9.17 -0.35
CA GLU A 87 19.22 9.13 1.09
C GLU A 87 17.73 8.99 1.37
N VAL A 88 17.36 8.09 2.29
CA VAL A 88 15.98 7.85 2.68
C VAL A 88 15.72 8.44 4.06
N ILE A 89 14.71 9.30 4.15
CA ILE A 89 14.21 9.87 5.41
C ILE A 89 12.78 9.39 5.62
N VAL A 90 12.55 8.65 6.69
CA VAL A 90 11.23 8.14 7.08
C VAL A 90 10.52 9.20 7.92
N LEU A 91 9.35 9.64 7.45
CA LEU A 91 8.50 10.60 8.12
C LEU A 91 7.26 9.91 8.67
N HIS A 92 7.00 10.07 9.98
CA HIS A 92 5.77 9.61 10.62
C HIS A 92 5.02 10.78 11.25
N VAL A 93 3.73 10.93 10.95
CA VAL A 93 2.91 11.98 11.55
C VAL A 93 2.23 11.43 12.80
N ARG A 94 2.49 12.06 13.94
CA ARG A 94 1.83 11.74 15.20
C ARG A 94 0.37 12.20 15.13
N LEU A 95 -0.55 11.24 15.05
CA LEU A 95 -1.98 11.50 15.08
C LEU A 95 -2.51 11.50 16.53
N PRO A 96 -3.49 12.37 16.87
CA PRO A 96 -4.15 12.34 18.16
C PRO A 96 -4.79 10.97 18.44
N MET A 97 -4.46 10.38 19.60
CA MET A 97 -4.92 9.03 19.97
C MET A 97 -6.44 8.89 19.98
N GLU A 98 -7.15 9.96 20.34
CA GLU A 98 -8.62 10.03 20.42
C GLU A 98 -9.32 9.75 19.08
N LEU A 99 -8.64 9.95 17.95
CA LEU A 99 -9.24 9.86 16.62
C LEU A 99 -8.68 8.70 15.77
N PHE A 100 -7.42 8.28 16.00
CA PHE A 100 -6.74 7.34 15.07
C PHE A 100 -5.90 6.24 15.71
N GLY A 101 -5.85 6.10 17.04
CA GLY A 101 -5.34 4.91 17.76
C GLY A 101 -3.89 4.45 17.51
N SER A 102 -3.19 4.97 16.51
CA SER A 102 -1.85 4.53 16.12
C SER A 102 -0.74 5.26 16.87
N GLY A 103 -1.07 6.12 17.83
CA GLY A 103 -0.17 7.12 18.44
C GLY A 103 1.23 6.61 18.70
N GLU A 104 1.43 5.85 19.78
CA GLU A 104 2.77 5.45 20.23
C GLU A 104 3.26 4.18 19.52
N LYS A 105 2.39 3.18 19.35
CA LYS A 105 2.71 1.93 18.64
C LYS A 105 3.11 2.16 17.17
N GLY A 106 2.48 3.14 16.52
CA GLY A 106 2.79 3.48 15.14
C GLY A 106 4.17 4.09 14.99
N LYS A 107 4.52 5.01 15.91
CA LYS A 107 5.88 5.57 16.00
C LYS A 107 6.91 4.47 16.24
N GLU A 108 6.74 3.66 17.28
CA GLU A 108 7.67 2.59 17.65
C GLU A 108 7.93 1.64 16.49
N SER A 109 6.87 1.27 15.76
CA SER A 109 6.98 0.36 14.62
C SER A 109 7.78 0.98 13.47
N MET A 110 7.47 2.23 13.10
CA MET A 110 8.15 2.94 12.01
C MET A 110 9.61 3.25 12.35
N GLU A 111 9.89 3.63 13.60
CA GLU A 111 11.23 3.88 14.09
C GLU A 111 12.06 2.59 14.11
N SER A 112 11.48 1.48 14.57
CA SER A 112 12.13 0.16 14.55
C SER A 112 12.43 -0.32 13.13
N LEU A 113 11.52 -0.06 12.19
CA LEU A 113 11.69 -0.41 10.78
C LEU A 113 12.74 0.48 10.09
N ALA A 114 12.75 1.78 10.39
CA ALA A 114 13.80 2.68 9.92
C ALA A 114 15.17 2.26 10.44
N LYS A 115 15.27 1.88 11.71
CA LYS A 115 16.50 1.37 12.33
C LYS A 115 16.98 0.06 11.70
N LEU A 116 16.07 -0.85 11.35
CA LEU A 116 16.41 -2.12 10.68
C LEU A 116 17.17 -1.90 9.36
N TYR A 117 16.79 -0.87 8.61
CA TYR A 117 17.39 -0.55 7.30
C TYR A 117 18.41 0.59 7.34
N GLY A 118 18.67 1.16 8.52
CA GLY A 118 19.60 2.29 8.68
C GLY A 118 19.11 3.59 8.05
N PHE A 119 17.78 3.79 7.95
CA PHE A 119 17.19 5.03 7.44
C PHE A 119 17.04 6.07 8.56
N GLN A 120 17.14 7.36 8.19
CA GLN A 120 16.86 8.45 9.13
C GLN A 120 15.36 8.46 9.45
N PHE A 121 15.01 8.59 10.73
CA PHE A 121 13.62 8.68 11.18
C PHE A 121 13.31 10.07 11.72
N GLN A 122 12.11 10.58 11.42
CA GLN A 122 11.63 11.84 11.97
C GLN A 122 10.12 11.80 12.24
N GLU A 123 9.76 12.18 13.46
CA GLU A 123 8.38 12.40 13.86
C GLU A 123 7.93 13.82 13.45
N VAL A 124 6.68 13.92 12.98
CA VAL A 124 6.03 15.16 12.57
C VAL A 124 4.80 15.36 13.44
N GLN A 125 4.70 16.52 14.06
CA GLN A 125 3.53 16.90 14.85
C GLN A 125 2.54 17.69 13.98
N LEU A 126 1.26 17.47 14.20
CA LEU A 126 0.20 18.30 13.61
C LEU A 126 0.10 19.64 14.36
N GLU A 127 -0.33 20.68 13.64
CA GLU A 127 -0.59 21.99 14.23
C GLU A 127 -1.76 21.94 15.24
N GLU A 128 -1.62 22.64 16.37
CA GLU A 128 -2.63 22.66 17.44
C GLU A 128 -4.00 23.21 16.98
N SER A 129 -3.97 24.13 16.02
CA SER A 129 -5.18 24.71 15.38
C SER A 129 -6.01 23.62 14.68
N ILE A 130 -5.35 22.70 13.98
CA ILE A 130 -5.99 21.58 13.28
C ILE A 130 -6.54 20.59 14.31
N VAL A 131 -5.78 20.27 15.35
CA VAL A 131 -6.23 19.37 16.42
C VAL A 131 -7.48 19.92 17.10
N THR A 132 -7.54 21.22 17.36
CA THR A 132 -8.73 21.89 17.89
C THR A 132 -9.92 21.79 16.95
N SER A 133 -9.70 22.04 15.65
CA SER A 133 -10.73 21.95 14.61
C SER A 133 -11.31 20.53 14.50
N LEU A 134 -10.46 19.51 14.65
CA LEU A 134 -10.89 18.10 14.61
C LEU A 134 -11.85 17.73 15.74
N LYS A 135 -11.68 18.32 16.93
CA LYS A 135 -12.59 18.12 18.06
C LYS A 135 -13.97 18.77 17.83
N ALA A 136 -14.03 19.83 17.02
CA ALA A 136 -15.24 20.60 16.76
C ALA A 136 -16.16 19.98 15.70
N ILE A 137 -15.60 19.34 14.66
CA ILE A 137 -16.38 18.70 13.58
C ILE A 137 -17.18 17.54 14.17
N ARG A 138 -18.45 17.36 13.80
CA ARG A 138 -19.27 16.22 14.27
C ARG A 138 -19.35 15.08 13.25
N ASP A 139 -19.41 15.44 11.97
CA ASP A 139 -19.44 14.47 10.89
C ASP A 139 -18.12 13.72 10.80
N LEU A 140 -18.19 12.41 10.63
CA LEU A 140 -17.01 11.57 10.66
C LEU A 140 -16.25 11.56 9.34
N ASP A 141 -16.95 11.63 8.22
CA ASP A 141 -16.31 11.70 6.90
C ASP A 141 -15.55 13.02 6.79
N ASP A 142 -16.12 14.13 7.27
CA ASP A 142 -15.43 15.42 7.34
C ASP A 142 -14.19 15.40 8.25
N ARG A 143 -14.24 14.70 9.40
CA ARG A 143 -13.06 14.51 10.26
C ARG A 143 -11.96 13.73 9.56
N ILE A 144 -12.32 12.63 8.88
CA ILE A 144 -11.35 11.80 8.13
C ILE A 144 -10.69 12.64 7.04
N ASP A 145 -11.48 13.41 6.29
CA ASP A 145 -10.98 14.24 5.20
C ASP A 145 -10.07 15.36 5.69
N LEU A 146 -10.42 16.02 6.80
CA LEU A 146 -9.57 17.04 7.41
C LEU A 146 -8.23 16.45 7.89
N VAL A 147 -8.24 15.25 8.47
CA VAL A 147 -7.02 14.58 8.95
C VAL A 147 -6.13 14.19 7.78
N GLN A 148 -6.69 13.59 6.74
CA GLN A 148 -5.93 13.24 5.54
C GLN A 148 -5.30 14.48 4.90
N GLY A 149 -6.05 15.59 4.82
CA GLY A 149 -5.55 16.88 4.37
C GLY A 149 -4.40 17.41 5.23
N ALA A 150 -4.58 17.42 6.56
CA ALA A 150 -3.60 17.89 7.52
C ALA A 150 -2.31 17.06 7.51
N VAL A 151 -2.42 15.73 7.50
CA VAL A 151 -1.28 14.82 7.39
C VAL A 151 -0.51 15.10 6.11
N ARG A 152 -1.22 15.24 4.99
CA ARG A 152 -0.61 15.51 3.70
C ARG A 152 0.11 16.86 3.68
N SER A 153 -0.51 17.92 4.18
CA SER A 153 0.11 19.24 4.24
C SER A 153 1.35 19.24 5.14
N SER A 154 1.27 18.64 6.33
CA SER A 154 2.40 18.55 7.27
C SER A 154 3.56 17.73 6.68
N LEU A 155 3.28 16.63 5.99
CA LEU A 155 4.31 15.85 5.30
C LEU A 155 5.00 16.65 4.19
N ILE A 156 4.25 17.40 3.39
CA ILE A 156 4.81 18.23 2.31
C ILE A 156 5.68 19.34 2.89
N GLN A 157 5.20 20.06 3.91
CA GLN A 157 5.97 21.10 4.59
C GLN A 157 7.26 20.53 5.18
N LYS A 158 7.18 19.37 5.84
CA LYS A 158 8.36 18.72 6.42
C LYS A 158 9.35 18.24 5.36
N THR A 159 8.85 17.68 4.26
CA THR A 159 9.66 17.24 3.13
C THR A 159 10.50 18.41 2.59
N LYS A 160 9.90 19.59 2.44
CA LYS A 160 10.64 20.82 2.05
C LYS A 160 11.70 21.22 3.06
N ALA A 161 11.34 21.23 4.34
CA ALA A 161 12.25 21.62 5.42
C ALA A 161 13.48 20.70 5.51
N MET A 162 13.36 19.45 5.06
CA MET A 162 14.44 18.46 5.01
C MET A 162 15.21 18.46 3.68
N GLU A 163 14.93 19.41 2.79
CA GLU A 163 15.53 19.51 1.45
C GLU A 163 15.28 18.25 0.58
N CYS A 164 14.22 17.48 0.89
CA CYS A 164 13.75 16.40 0.05
C CYS A 164 13.00 16.99 -1.15
N SER A 165 13.35 16.56 -2.36
CA SER A 165 12.59 16.91 -3.58
C SER A 165 11.43 15.95 -3.84
N VAL A 166 11.45 14.78 -3.20
CA VAL A 166 10.48 13.70 -3.41
C VAL A 166 9.91 13.24 -2.07
N LEU A 167 8.59 13.10 -2.02
CA LEU A 167 7.84 12.40 -0.98
C LEU A 167 7.23 11.13 -1.57
N LEU A 168 7.70 9.96 -1.16
CA LEU A 168 7.09 8.69 -1.52
C LEU A 168 6.02 8.32 -0.49
N VAL A 169 4.83 8.04 -1.00
CA VAL A 169 3.72 7.47 -0.23
C VAL A 169 3.44 6.06 -0.75
N SER A 170 2.87 5.20 0.10
CA SER A 170 2.66 3.79 -0.23
C SER A 170 1.20 3.36 -0.43
N PRO A 171 0.32 4.11 -1.12
CA PRO A 171 -0.96 3.54 -1.52
C PRO A 171 -0.71 2.48 -2.58
N ASN A 172 -1.36 1.33 -2.42
CA ASN A 172 -1.35 0.25 -3.39
C ASN A 172 -2.55 0.39 -4.36
N ALA A 173 -2.60 -0.40 -5.43
CA ALA A 173 -3.67 -0.35 -6.43
C ALA A 173 -5.07 -0.58 -5.83
N THR A 174 -5.18 -1.42 -4.79
CA THR A 174 -6.44 -1.65 -4.08
C THR A 174 -6.83 -0.40 -3.28
N ASP A 175 -5.89 0.21 -2.54
CA ASP A 175 -6.14 1.44 -1.77
C ASP A 175 -6.62 2.57 -2.70
N LEU A 176 -5.97 2.72 -3.86
CA LEU A 176 -6.36 3.72 -4.86
C LEU A 176 -7.75 3.45 -5.44
N ALA A 177 -8.10 2.19 -5.71
CA ALA A 177 -9.44 1.86 -6.19
C ALA A 177 -10.53 2.24 -5.16
N VAL A 178 -10.26 2.01 -3.87
CA VAL A 178 -11.14 2.42 -2.77
C VAL A 178 -11.25 3.94 -2.69
N ASP A 179 -10.13 4.65 -2.72
CA ASP A 179 -10.10 6.12 -2.66
C ASP A 179 -10.83 6.76 -3.84
N VAL A 180 -10.63 6.25 -5.06
CA VAL A 180 -11.32 6.70 -6.28
C VAL A 180 -12.82 6.53 -6.12
N MET A 181 -13.26 5.34 -5.68
CA MET A 181 -14.69 5.06 -5.51
C MET A 181 -15.30 5.92 -4.42
N ALA A 182 -14.66 6.01 -3.26
CA ALA A 182 -15.12 6.83 -2.14
C ALA A 182 -15.24 8.31 -2.53
N LYS A 183 -14.24 8.87 -3.23
CA LYS A 183 -14.28 10.27 -3.69
C LYS A 183 -15.30 10.50 -4.78
N THR A 184 -15.51 9.52 -5.67
CA THR A 184 -16.57 9.59 -6.67
C THR A 184 -17.95 9.64 -6.01
N ILE A 185 -18.20 8.77 -5.03
CA ILE A 185 -19.46 8.75 -4.26
C ILE A 185 -19.67 10.07 -3.50
N LYS A 186 -18.60 10.64 -2.94
CA LYS A 186 -18.61 11.94 -2.25
C LYS A 186 -18.75 13.16 -3.19
N GLY A 187 -18.82 12.96 -4.52
CA GLY A 187 -18.89 14.06 -5.49
C GLY A 187 -17.57 14.82 -5.70
N ARG A 188 -16.43 14.25 -5.28
CA ARG A 188 -15.09 14.84 -5.36
C ARG A 188 -14.27 14.31 -6.55
N GLY A 189 -14.93 14.13 -7.69
CA GLY A 189 -14.32 13.56 -8.89
C GLY A 189 -13.19 14.41 -9.50
N GLY A 190 -13.21 15.73 -9.28
CA GLY A 190 -12.23 16.64 -9.88
C GLY A 190 -10.78 16.42 -9.42
N ALA A 191 -10.57 15.90 -8.20
CA ALA A 191 -9.24 15.64 -7.65
C ALA A 191 -8.67 14.26 -8.02
N ILE A 192 -9.50 13.37 -8.58
CA ILE A 192 -9.12 11.98 -8.87
C ILE A 192 -7.90 11.86 -9.78
N PRO A 193 -7.77 12.62 -10.89
CA PRO A 193 -6.64 12.48 -11.81
C PRO A 193 -5.27 12.63 -11.13
N ASP A 194 -5.13 13.59 -10.22
CA ASP A 194 -3.88 13.84 -9.49
C ASP A 194 -3.57 12.75 -8.46
N GLU A 195 -4.61 12.15 -7.90
CA GLU A 195 -4.49 11.14 -6.86
C GLU A 195 -4.17 9.75 -7.40
N VAL A 196 -4.68 9.43 -8.59
CA VAL A 196 -4.34 8.18 -9.30
C VAL A 196 -3.07 8.32 -10.13
N SER A 197 -2.44 9.50 -10.18
CA SER A 197 -1.17 9.65 -10.88
C SER A 197 -0.04 8.92 -10.14
N PRO A 198 0.86 8.20 -10.84
CA PRO A 198 2.05 7.58 -10.23
C PRO A 198 2.99 8.60 -9.61
N ALA A 199 2.97 9.84 -10.12
CA ALA A 199 3.67 10.97 -9.54
C ALA A 199 2.90 12.26 -9.81
N MET A 200 2.83 13.12 -8.80
CA MET A 200 2.29 14.48 -8.95
C MET A 200 3.24 15.48 -8.32
N GLU A 201 3.28 16.70 -8.83
CA GLU A 201 4.09 17.77 -8.25
C GLU A 201 3.18 18.76 -7.53
N TYR A 202 3.47 19.02 -6.26
CA TYR A 202 2.71 19.98 -5.47
C TYR A 202 3.67 20.83 -4.65
N ALA A 203 3.57 22.15 -4.82
CA ALA A 203 4.40 23.12 -4.15
C ALA A 203 5.91 22.79 -4.23
N SER A 204 6.42 22.42 -5.41
CA SER A 204 7.84 22.04 -5.64
C SER A 204 8.30 20.74 -4.96
N VAL A 205 7.37 19.91 -4.46
CA VAL A 205 7.65 18.56 -3.96
C VAL A 205 6.96 17.56 -4.88
N LYS A 206 7.71 16.56 -5.37
CA LYS A 206 7.14 15.45 -6.13
C LYS A 206 6.63 14.37 -5.19
N ILE A 207 5.33 14.09 -5.26
CA ILE A 207 4.68 13.03 -4.50
C ILE A 207 4.60 11.79 -5.38
N GLY A 208 5.31 10.74 -5.02
CA GLY A 208 5.38 9.48 -5.76
C GLY A 208 4.60 8.35 -5.12
N ARG A 209 4.01 7.47 -5.93
CA ARG A 209 3.23 6.29 -5.50
C ARG A 209 3.83 5.00 -6.09
N PRO A 210 4.88 4.43 -5.49
CA PRO A 210 5.62 3.34 -6.12
C PRO A 210 4.84 2.02 -6.24
N PHE A 211 3.76 1.85 -5.47
CA PHE A 211 2.91 0.64 -5.46
C PHE A 211 1.59 0.79 -6.22
N ILE A 212 1.45 1.84 -7.02
CA ILE A 212 0.26 2.12 -7.82
C ILE A 212 -0.22 0.95 -8.71
N GLU A 213 0.71 0.12 -9.19
CA GLU A 213 0.39 -1.05 -10.04
C GLU A 213 0.25 -2.36 -9.25
N LEU A 214 0.49 -2.35 -7.93
CA LEU A 214 0.51 -3.56 -7.10
C LEU A 214 -0.72 -3.63 -6.22
N THR A 215 -1.43 -4.76 -6.21
CA THR A 215 -2.60 -4.95 -5.33
C THR A 215 -2.20 -5.14 -3.87
N ALA A 216 -3.12 -4.90 -2.93
CA ALA A 216 -2.90 -5.17 -1.50
C ALA A 216 -2.44 -6.62 -1.23
N ARG A 217 -3.01 -7.60 -1.95
CA ARG A 217 -2.61 -9.02 -1.85
C ARG A 217 -1.15 -9.22 -2.30
N HIS A 218 -0.75 -8.58 -3.38
CA HIS A 218 0.63 -8.64 -3.90
C HIS A 218 1.62 -8.06 -2.89
N VAL A 219 1.34 -6.85 -2.40
CA VAL A 219 2.17 -6.14 -1.41
C VAL A 219 2.25 -6.93 -0.10
N THR A 220 1.14 -7.48 0.38
CA THR A 220 1.10 -8.30 1.61
C THR A 220 1.94 -9.56 1.47
N ARG A 221 1.86 -10.26 0.33
CA ARG A 221 2.68 -11.44 0.08
C ARG A 221 4.16 -11.05 0.07
N TYR A 222 4.52 -9.95 -0.60
CA TYR A 222 5.90 -9.44 -0.60
C TYR A 222 6.40 -9.14 0.83
N SER A 223 5.62 -8.43 1.64
CA SER A 223 5.99 -8.12 3.03
C SER A 223 6.23 -9.36 3.88
N ARG A 224 5.41 -10.41 3.71
CA ARG A 224 5.60 -11.70 4.41
C ARG A 224 6.88 -12.41 3.97
N LEU A 225 7.16 -12.44 2.66
CA LEU A 225 8.41 -13.03 2.13
C LEU A 225 9.65 -12.29 2.65
N ARG A 226 9.54 -10.97 2.86
CA ARG A 226 10.60 -10.15 3.47
C ARG A 226 10.57 -10.11 5.00
N LYS A 227 9.60 -10.77 5.65
CA LYS A 227 9.42 -10.81 7.11
C LYS A 227 9.32 -9.42 7.77
N VAL A 228 8.72 -8.47 7.05
CA VAL A 228 8.50 -7.08 7.50
C VAL A 228 7.04 -6.80 7.86
N ASP A 229 6.15 -7.76 7.64
CA ASP A 229 4.74 -7.67 7.99
C ASP A 229 4.50 -7.46 9.50
N LYS A 230 5.41 -7.93 10.36
CA LYS A 230 5.39 -7.67 11.81
C LYS A 230 5.47 -6.18 12.20
N TYR A 231 5.93 -5.31 11.31
CA TYR A 231 5.98 -3.86 11.52
C TYR A 231 4.72 -3.15 11.02
N ALA A 232 3.79 -3.88 10.39
CA ALA A 232 2.47 -3.33 10.12
C ALA A 232 1.72 -3.24 11.46
N VAL A 233 1.16 -2.08 11.76
CA VAL A 233 0.27 -1.93 12.91
C VAL A 233 -1.13 -2.24 12.40
N SER A 234 -1.80 -3.25 13.00
CA SER A 234 -3.20 -3.56 12.68
C SER A 234 -4.03 -2.29 12.85
N THR A 235 -4.59 -1.81 11.75
CA THR A 235 -5.43 -0.62 11.69
C THR A 235 -6.88 -0.95 12.09
N GLU A 236 -7.06 -1.80 13.11
CA GLU A 236 -8.38 -2.06 13.70
C GLU A 236 -9.09 -0.76 14.15
N PHE A 237 -8.33 0.32 14.36
CA PHE A 237 -8.81 1.64 14.75
C PHE A 237 -8.95 2.67 13.60
N PHE A 238 -8.40 2.40 12.40
CA PHE A 238 -8.78 3.11 11.15
C PHE A 238 -9.90 2.37 10.41
N ASN A 239 -10.57 1.44 11.07
CA ASN A 239 -11.93 1.12 10.71
C ASN A 239 -12.74 2.40 10.94
N SER A 240 -12.71 3.28 9.94
CA SER A 240 -13.83 4.14 9.64
C SER A 240 -15.06 3.26 9.85
N PRO A 241 -15.98 3.65 10.75
CA PRO A 241 -17.08 2.80 11.15
C PRO A 241 -17.77 2.31 9.90
N ASP A 242 -18.43 1.16 10.04
CA ASP A 242 -19.09 0.50 8.91
C ASP A 242 -20.04 1.42 8.13
N SER A 243 -20.45 2.54 8.71
CA SER A 243 -21.25 3.60 8.12
C SER A 243 -20.50 4.61 7.23
N SER A 244 -19.17 4.72 7.29
CA SER A 244 -18.44 5.68 6.45
C SER A 244 -18.45 5.29 4.98
N LEU A 245 -18.48 6.29 4.10
CA LEU A 245 -18.47 6.06 2.66
C LEU A 245 -17.21 5.33 2.19
N THR A 246 -16.07 5.63 2.83
CA THR A 246 -14.81 4.95 2.55
C THR A 246 -14.87 3.46 2.90
N ARG A 247 -15.43 3.09 4.05
CA ARG A 247 -15.56 1.68 4.44
C ARG A 247 -16.52 0.90 3.55
N ILE A 248 -17.61 1.55 3.13
CA ILE A 248 -18.56 0.95 2.18
C ILE A 248 -17.89 0.71 0.84
N ALA A 249 -17.14 1.70 0.31
CA ALA A 249 -16.37 1.56 -0.92
C ALA A 249 -15.32 0.44 -0.81
N GLU A 250 -14.61 0.36 0.32
CA GLU A 250 -13.64 -0.70 0.59
C GLU A 250 -14.29 -2.09 0.54
N LYS A 251 -15.38 -2.29 1.29
CA LYS A 251 -16.11 -3.58 1.28
C LYS A 251 -16.58 -3.96 -0.11
N PHE A 252 -17.08 -3.00 -0.88
CA PHE A 252 -17.53 -3.23 -2.25
C PHE A 252 -16.36 -3.67 -3.15
N VAL A 253 -15.24 -2.93 -3.14
CA VAL A 253 -14.06 -3.26 -3.96
C VAL A 253 -13.51 -4.64 -3.60
N LEU A 254 -13.39 -4.95 -2.31
CA LEU A 254 -12.90 -6.26 -1.85
C LEU A 254 -13.85 -7.40 -2.27
N GLN A 255 -15.17 -7.18 -2.18
CA GLN A 255 -16.16 -8.16 -2.63
C GLN A 255 -16.08 -8.41 -4.14
N LEU A 256 -15.92 -7.36 -4.96
CA LEU A 256 -15.71 -7.52 -6.40
C LEU A 256 -14.46 -8.35 -6.70
N GLN A 257 -13.36 -8.07 -6.01
CA GLN A 257 -12.11 -8.83 -6.17
C GLN A 257 -12.28 -10.30 -5.78
N GLU A 258 -13.01 -10.60 -4.71
CA GLU A 258 -13.32 -11.98 -4.32
C GLU A 258 -14.18 -12.72 -5.35
N MET A 259 -15.20 -12.05 -5.91
CA MET A 259 -16.08 -12.63 -6.93
C MET A 259 -15.29 -12.95 -8.21
N GLN A 260 -14.45 -12.03 -8.68
CA GLN A 260 -13.61 -12.27 -9.86
C GLN A 260 -12.66 -13.47 -9.69
N VAL A 261 -12.13 -13.67 -8.47
CA VAL A 261 -11.30 -14.83 -8.17
C VAL A 261 -12.13 -16.11 -8.20
N ARG A 262 -13.36 -16.10 -7.67
CA ARG A 262 -14.27 -17.26 -7.72
C ARG A 262 -14.64 -17.64 -9.15
N ASP A 263 -14.93 -16.67 -10.00
CA ASP A 263 -15.28 -16.93 -11.40
C ASP A 263 -14.09 -17.48 -12.19
N ARG A 264 -12.86 -17.00 -11.92
CA ARG A 264 -11.66 -17.56 -12.54
C ARG A 264 -11.38 -18.99 -12.06
N PHE A 265 -11.56 -19.28 -10.77
CA PHE A 265 -11.47 -20.65 -10.26
C PHE A 265 -12.57 -21.56 -10.83
N MET A 266 -13.79 -21.05 -11.03
CA MET A 266 -14.88 -21.77 -11.68
C MET A 266 -14.54 -22.10 -13.13
N LEU A 267 -14.00 -21.14 -13.89
CA LEU A 267 -13.57 -21.34 -15.28
C LEU A 267 -12.40 -22.34 -15.37
N ASP A 268 -11.36 -22.18 -14.53
CA ASP A 268 -10.23 -23.12 -14.47
C ASP A 268 -10.70 -24.53 -14.06
N PHE A 269 -11.71 -24.65 -13.19
CA PHE A 269 -12.29 -25.94 -12.78
C PHE A 269 -13.10 -26.60 -13.91
N VAL A 270 -13.92 -25.82 -14.63
CA VAL A 270 -14.70 -26.30 -15.79
C VAL A 270 -13.78 -26.71 -16.95
N GLU A 271 -12.69 -25.96 -17.20
CA GLU A 271 -11.70 -26.30 -18.22
C GLU A 271 -10.86 -27.55 -17.87
N THR A 272 -10.62 -27.80 -16.58
CA THR A 272 -9.83 -28.97 -16.14
C THR A 272 -10.66 -30.23 -15.91
N ASN A 273 -11.98 -30.11 -15.76
CA ASN A 273 -12.90 -31.24 -15.62
C ASN A 273 -14.18 -31.03 -16.47
N PRO A 274 -14.10 -31.21 -17.80
CA PRO A 274 -15.20 -30.89 -18.73
C PRO A 274 -16.41 -31.84 -18.68
N GLY A 275 -16.64 -32.54 -17.56
CA GLY A 275 -17.74 -33.50 -17.39
C GLY A 275 -18.39 -33.55 -16.00
N GLN A 276 -17.96 -32.73 -15.05
CA GLN A 276 -18.60 -32.59 -13.73
C GLN A 276 -19.25 -31.21 -13.63
N GLY A 277 -20.43 -31.08 -14.24
CA GLY A 277 -21.20 -29.84 -14.25
C GLY A 277 -21.68 -29.43 -12.85
N SER A 278 -21.65 -28.10 -12.63
CA SER A 278 -22.41 -27.22 -11.71
C SER A 278 -22.74 -27.63 -10.26
N ASP A 279 -23.03 -28.89 -9.97
CA ASP A 279 -23.70 -29.31 -8.73
C ASP A 279 -22.73 -29.54 -7.57
N LEU A 280 -21.47 -29.87 -7.85
CA LEU A 280 -20.44 -30.01 -6.80
C LEU A 280 -19.91 -28.66 -6.29
N VAL A 281 -20.02 -27.59 -7.07
CA VAL A 281 -19.46 -26.29 -6.68
C VAL A 281 -20.40 -25.54 -5.72
N LEU A 282 -21.71 -25.75 -5.82
CA LEU A 282 -22.68 -25.16 -4.90
C LEU A 282 -22.61 -25.73 -3.48
N SER A 283 -22.19 -26.99 -3.30
CA SER A 283 -22.12 -27.65 -1.99
C SER A 283 -20.86 -27.32 -1.18
N VAL A 284 -19.76 -26.96 -1.83
CA VAL A 284 -18.52 -26.53 -1.16
C VAL A 284 -18.61 -25.09 -0.65
N PHE A 285 -19.47 -24.26 -1.26
CA PHE A 285 -19.58 -22.83 -0.95
C PHE A 285 -20.93 -22.40 -0.34
N SER A 286 -21.82 -23.35 -0.02
CA SER A 286 -23.02 -23.06 0.79
C SER A 286 -22.59 -22.60 2.20
N ARG A 287 -22.78 -21.30 2.49
CA ARG A 287 -22.59 -20.76 3.84
C ARG A 287 -23.43 -21.58 4.84
N PRO A 288 -22.90 -21.98 6.00
CA PRO A 288 -23.77 -22.51 7.06
C PRO A 288 -24.74 -21.39 7.48
N PRO A 289 -26.00 -21.72 7.84
CA PRO A 289 -26.97 -20.72 8.26
C PRO A 289 -26.45 -20.00 9.50
N ARG A 290 -26.45 -18.66 9.46
CA ARG A 290 -26.12 -17.81 10.61
C ARG A 290 -27.06 -18.17 11.75
N ARG A 291 -26.55 -18.81 12.81
CA ARG A 291 -27.26 -18.92 14.08
C ARG A 291 -27.44 -17.50 14.62
N ARG A 292 -28.70 -17.06 14.71
CA ARG A 292 -29.08 -15.87 15.47
C ARG A 292 -28.87 -16.19 16.95
N PHE A 293 -28.12 -15.33 17.64
CA PHE A 293 -28.27 -15.07 19.06
C PHE A 293 -28.45 -13.56 19.22
#